data_AF-A0A954B314-F1
#
_entry.id   AF-A0A954B314-F1
#
_cell.length_a   1.000
_cell.length_b   1.000
_cell.length_c   1.000
_cell.angle_alpha   90.00
_cell.angle_beta   90.00
_cell.angle_gamma   90.00
#
_symmetry.space_group_name_H-M   'P 1'
#
loop_
_entity.id
_entity.type
_entity.pdbx_description
1 polymer ?
#
loop_
_entity_poly.entity_id
_entity_poly.type
_entity_poly.pdbx_seq_one_letter_code
_entity_poly.pdbx_strand_id
1 'polypeptide(L)'
;MITLKLKHWRTVGVAATALGLAACGEGGEGSDTSGEGGHGEAGPTPIGESGGATPATPDASSSEAGEAAGGGEQGEAGVVAAYAGLSGDNLQALRIQHLRGFVMAAAKIVEDHGSFSGEPADAAILVQQGLLEVYEPAAASFASVDLNSLREAAAGTNFTRAQMVQRLRTAQEELTHAIGQLRFNDAQLVVRMVDISTGLYQTAIVDGATDPIEYQHSMGAALAAQQALLLRQDEMRRQNRGAYSRAVGELNRFVALWPSREPPTDPATYQQILVQGSRVRLALSPYL
;
A
#
# COMPACT_ATOMS: atom_id res chain seq x y z
N MET A 1 -17.70 16.77 13.44
CA MET A 1 -18.39 15.54 13.01
C MET A 1 -19.22 15.81 11.76
N ILE A 2 -18.55 15.87 10.60
CA ILE A 2 -19.12 15.58 9.27
C ILE A 2 -17.90 15.20 8.41
N THR A 3 -17.39 13.99 8.61
CA THR A 3 -16.31 13.36 7.83
C THR A 3 -16.71 11.91 7.66
N LEU A 4 -16.43 11.32 6.49
CA LEU A 4 -16.90 10.02 5.98
C LEU A 4 -18.21 10.06 5.20
N LYS A 5 -18.17 10.57 3.96
CA LYS A 5 -18.91 10.00 2.81
C LYS A 5 -18.38 10.64 1.53
N LEU A 6 -17.38 10.04 0.89
CA LEU A 6 -17.05 10.18 -0.54
C LEU A 6 -15.83 9.30 -0.92
N LYS A 7 -15.84 8.00 -0.58
CA LYS A 7 -14.87 7.01 -1.12
C LYS A 7 -15.54 6.02 -2.10
N HIS A 8 -16.68 6.40 -2.67
CA HIS A 8 -17.38 5.64 -3.71
C HIS A 8 -17.58 6.55 -4.91
N TRP A 9 -17.79 5.98 -6.11
CA TRP A 9 -17.83 6.59 -7.45
C TRP A 9 -16.42 6.61 -8.09
N ARG A 10 -16.10 5.90 -9.18
CA ARG A 10 -16.91 5.39 -10.31
C ARG A 10 -16.32 4.09 -10.89
N THR A 11 -17.08 3.00 -10.88
CA THR A 11 -16.98 1.95 -11.90
C THR A 11 -17.81 2.39 -13.11
N VAL A 12 -17.18 2.98 -14.12
CA VAL A 12 -17.82 3.14 -15.44
C VAL A 12 -17.61 1.83 -16.19
N GLY A 13 -18.71 1.12 -16.40
CA GLY A 13 -18.73 -0.20 -17.02
C GLY A 13 -18.33 -0.18 -18.50
N VAL A 14 -17.54 -1.18 -18.88
CA VAL A 14 -17.39 -1.60 -20.27
C VAL A 14 -18.58 -2.51 -20.59
N ALA A 15 -19.61 -1.94 -21.20
CA ALA A 15 -20.66 -2.72 -21.83
C ALA A 15 -20.10 -3.39 -23.08
N ALA A 16 -19.92 -4.71 -23.04
CA ALA A 16 -19.60 -5.51 -24.20
C ALA A 16 -20.78 -5.48 -25.20
N THR A 17 -20.61 -4.77 -26.31
CA THR A 17 -21.45 -4.93 -27.49
C THR A 17 -21.00 -6.18 -28.24
N ALA A 18 -21.82 -7.24 -28.19
CA ALA A 18 -21.79 -8.33 -29.16
C ALA A 18 -23.22 -8.76 -29.54
N LEU A 19 -23.75 -8.11 -30.58
CA LEU A 19 -24.64 -8.74 -31.56
C LEU A 19 -23.81 -9.83 -32.26
N GLY A 20 -24.24 -11.03 -32.65
CA GLY A 20 -25.51 -11.73 -32.65
C GLY A 20 -25.37 -12.92 -33.63
N LEU A 21 -25.96 -14.06 -33.25
CA LEU A 21 -26.52 -15.14 -34.09
C LEU A 21 -25.62 -16.08 -34.96
N ALA A 22 -25.65 -17.35 -34.52
CA ALA A 22 -25.96 -18.59 -35.25
C ALA A 22 -24.91 -19.29 -36.15
N ALA A 23 -24.53 -20.51 -35.75
CA ALA A 23 -24.72 -21.75 -36.55
C ALA A 23 -24.35 -23.04 -35.78
N CYS A 24 -25.34 -23.92 -35.69
CA CYS A 24 -25.42 -25.39 -35.55
C CYS A 24 -24.20 -26.28 -35.24
N GLY A 25 -24.43 -27.28 -34.37
CA GLY A 25 -23.63 -28.52 -34.29
C GLY A 25 -24.03 -29.45 -33.14
N GLU A 26 -25.02 -30.31 -33.37
CA GLU A 26 -25.44 -31.45 -32.52
C GLU A 26 -24.35 -32.52 -32.36
N GLY A 27 -24.29 -33.19 -31.20
CA GLY A 27 -23.76 -34.56 -31.10
C GLY A 27 -23.24 -34.98 -29.72
N GLY A 28 -23.93 -35.95 -29.09
CA GLY A 28 -23.27 -37.04 -28.36
C GLY A 28 -23.54 -37.18 -26.86
N GLU A 29 -24.49 -38.06 -26.52
CA GLU A 29 -24.77 -38.60 -25.19
C GLU A 29 -23.65 -39.52 -24.66
N GLY A 30 -23.58 -39.67 -23.34
CA GLY A 30 -22.75 -40.68 -22.65
C GLY A 30 -22.94 -40.66 -21.13
N SER A 31 -23.85 -41.50 -20.64
CA SER A 31 -24.10 -41.87 -19.24
C SER A 31 -22.90 -42.68 -18.65
N ASP A 32 -22.73 -43.08 -17.39
CA ASP A 32 -23.59 -43.30 -16.23
C ASP A 32 -22.73 -43.41 -14.93
N THR A 33 -23.44 -43.20 -13.82
CA THR A 33 -23.26 -43.51 -12.39
C THR A 33 -22.26 -44.58 -11.90
N SER A 34 -21.70 -44.36 -10.69
CA SER A 34 -21.56 -45.27 -9.51
C SER A 34 -20.44 -44.74 -8.58
N GLY A 35 -20.51 -44.69 -7.25
CA GLY A 35 -21.42 -45.31 -6.29
C GLY A 35 -21.22 -44.76 -4.86
N GLU A 36 -22.00 -45.35 -3.98
CA GLU A 36 -22.48 -44.87 -2.68
C GLU A 36 -21.83 -45.65 -1.51
N GLY A 37 -21.96 -45.12 -0.30
CA GLY A 37 -21.77 -45.82 0.98
C GLY A 37 -20.62 -45.27 1.84
N GLY A 38 -20.76 -44.92 3.12
CA GLY A 38 -21.84 -45.13 4.08
C GLY A 38 -21.27 -45.63 5.42
N HIS A 39 -21.80 -45.08 6.53
CA HIS A 39 -21.72 -45.54 7.94
C HIS A 39 -20.44 -45.17 8.75
N GLY A 40 -20.53 -44.75 10.02
CA GLY A 40 -21.68 -44.60 10.93
C GLY A 40 -21.24 -44.30 12.38
N GLU A 41 -22.20 -43.71 13.13
CA GLU A 41 -22.45 -43.78 14.59
C GLU A 41 -21.41 -43.20 15.58
N ALA A 42 -21.71 -42.17 16.39
CA ALA A 42 -22.76 -41.92 17.41
C ALA A 42 -22.43 -42.49 18.80
N GLY A 43 -22.43 -41.61 19.83
CA GLY A 43 -22.78 -41.99 21.20
C GLY A 43 -22.16 -41.16 22.34
N PRO A 44 -22.87 -40.89 23.46
CA PRO A 44 -22.72 -39.64 24.23
C PRO A 44 -22.60 -39.78 25.78
N THR A 45 -22.56 -38.62 26.48
CA THR A 45 -23.00 -38.34 27.90
C THR A 45 -22.04 -38.66 29.10
N PRO A 46 -22.32 -38.25 30.38
CA PRO A 46 -22.32 -36.86 30.92
C PRO A 46 -21.82 -36.71 32.42
N ILE A 47 -21.86 -35.47 32.96
CA ILE A 47 -22.11 -35.00 34.37
C ILE A 47 -21.14 -35.33 35.54
N GLY A 48 -20.84 -34.31 36.36
CA GLY A 48 -20.47 -34.44 37.79
C GLY A 48 -20.23 -33.10 38.52
N GLU A 49 -21.16 -32.70 39.40
CA GLU A 49 -21.18 -31.49 40.25
C GLU A 49 -20.28 -31.57 41.51
N SER A 50 -19.88 -30.40 42.05
CA SER A 50 -20.22 -29.89 43.40
C SER A 50 -19.08 -29.27 44.26
N GLY A 51 -19.42 -28.12 44.89
CA GLY A 51 -18.87 -27.53 46.14
C GLY A 51 -17.57 -26.72 46.00
N GLY A 52 -17.43 -25.46 46.43
CA GLY A 52 -18.23 -24.57 47.27
C GLY A 52 -17.30 -23.81 48.24
N ALA A 53 -17.09 -22.51 48.04
CA ALA A 53 -16.81 -21.48 49.06
C ALA A 53 -16.37 -20.15 48.40
N THR A 54 -17.25 -19.14 48.41
CA THR A 54 -16.91 -17.73 48.21
C THR A 54 -16.55 -17.05 49.54
N PRO A 55 -15.86 -15.90 49.49
CA PRO A 55 -16.56 -14.66 49.86
C PRO A 55 -16.49 -13.55 48.79
N ALA A 56 -17.65 -12.92 48.59
CA ALA A 56 -18.02 -11.55 48.15
C ALA A 56 -16.88 -10.55 47.81
N THR A 57 -16.91 -9.69 46.77
CA THR A 57 -17.99 -8.86 46.13
C THR A 57 -17.34 -8.02 44.96
N PRO A 58 -18.05 -7.24 44.12
CA PRO A 58 -19.22 -7.49 43.26
C PRO A 58 -19.02 -7.07 41.77
N ASP A 59 -19.98 -7.50 40.93
CA ASP A 59 -20.39 -7.00 39.60
C ASP A 59 -19.40 -6.91 38.42
N ALA A 60 -19.43 -7.96 37.61
CA ALA A 60 -19.36 -7.85 36.15
C ALA A 60 -20.29 -8.91 35.52
N SER A 61 -21.53 -8.52 35.21
CA SER A 61 -22.49 -9.37 34.51
C SER A 61 -22.05 -9.59 33.06
N SER A 62 -21.69 -10.84 32.78
CA SER A 62 -22.07 -11.65 31.61
C SER A 62 -22.12 -10.98 30.23
N SER A 63 -21.10 -11.35 29.46
CA SER A 63 -21.08 -11.62 28.03
C SER A 63 -22.41 -12.05 27.39
N GLU A 64 -22.77 -11.36 26.31
CA GLU A 64 -23.20 -12.02 25.07
C GLU A 64 -22.09 -11.79 24.03
N ALA A 65 -21.51 -12.89 23.58
CA ALA A 65 -20.61 -12.94 22.45
C ALA A 65 -21.43 -12.71 21.17
N GLY A 66 -21.45 -11.47 20.70
CA GLY A 66 -21.79 -11.14 19.32
C GLY A 66 -20.50 -11.17 18.50
N GLU A 67 -20.47 -12.03 17.49
CA GLU A 67 -19.41 -12.13 16.49
C GLU A 67 -18.98 -10.74 16.02
N ALA A 68 -17.76 -10.35 16.37
CA ALA A 68 -17.11 -9.20 15.76
C ALA A 68 -16.82 -9.59 14.31
N ALA A 69 -17.66 -9.12 13.40
CA ALA A 69 -17.32 -8.98 11.99
C ALA A 69 -16.12 -8.03 11.89
N GLY A 70 -14.92 -8.58 12.06
CA GLY A 70 -13.64 -7.90 11.95
C GLY A 70 -13.28 -7.71 10.49
N GLY A 71 -13.96 -6.77 9.84
CA GLY A 71 -13.66 -6.31 8.48
C GLY A 71 -13.60 -4.79 8.47
N GLY A 72 -12.46 -4.22 8.88
CA GLY A 72 -12.27 -2.77 8.85
C GLY A 72 -10.94 -2.31 9.44
N GLU A 73 -10.23 -1.45 8.68
CA GLU A 73 -9.24 -0.46 9.16
C GLU A 73 -7.81 -0.92 9.52
N GLN A 74 -7.38 -2.16 9.25
CA GLN A 74 -6.04 -2.58 9.67
C GLN A 74 -4.86 -2.05 8.83
N GLY A 75 -5.01 -1.70 7.55
CA GLY A 75 -3.86 -1.26 6.74
C GLY A 75 -3.50 0.22 6.87
N GLU A 76 -4.44 1.11 7.18
CA GLU A 76 -4.10 2.49 7.59
C GLU A 76 -3.34 2.52 8.93
N ALA A 77 -3.55 1.51 9.79
CA ALA A 77 -2.79 1.37 11.03
C ALA A 77 -1.27 1.24 10.78
N GLY A 78 -0.86 0.61 9.67
CA GLY A 78 0.55 0.51 9.29
C GLY A 78 1.16 1.87 8.89
N VAL A 79 0.41 2.72 8.19
CA VAL A 79 0.82 4.09 7.86
C VAL A 79 0.91 4.94 9.12
N VAL A 80 -0.10 4.88 10.00
CA VAL A 80 -0.11 5.61 11.28
C VAL A 80 1.08 5.20 12.16
N ALA A 81 1.36 3.90 12.26
CA ALA A 81 2.48 3.38 13.04
C ALA A 81 3.85 3.83 12.50
N ALA A 82 3.98 4.05 11.19
CA ALA A 82 5.21 4.56 10.60
C ALA A 82 5.53 6.00 11.03
N TYR A 83 4.50 6.83 11.26
CA TYR A 83 4.66 8.20 11.78
C TYR A 83 4.87 8.27 13.29
N ALA A 84 4.49 7.21 14.03
CA ALA A 84 4.50 7.21 15.48
C ALA A 84 5.91 7.48 16.06
N GLY A 85 5.97 8.42 17.00
CA GLY A 85 7.18 8.81 17.71
C GLY A 85 8.15 9.71 16.93
N LEU A 86 7.82 10.11 15.69
CA LEU A 86 8.63 11.07 14.93
C LEU A 86 8.20 12.52 15.24
N SER A 87 9.18 13.42 15.21
CA SER A 87 8.96 14.87 15.37
C SER A 87 9.99 15.66 14.55
N GLY A 88 9.74 16.97 14.39
CA GLY A 88 10.65 17.90 13.71
C GLY A 88 11.01 17.44 12.29
N ASP A 89 12.27 17.63 11.92
CA ASP A 89 12.81 17.32 10.59
C ASP A 89 12.62 15.85 10.18
N ASN A 90 12.66 14.89 11.11
CA ASN A 90 12.41 13.48 10.78
C ASN A 90 10.95 13.24 10.35
N LEU A 91 10.00 13.85 11.06
CA LEU A 91 8.58 13.77 10.70
C LEU A 91 8.31 14.48 9.37
N GLN A 92 8.90 15.67 9.18
CA GLN A 92 8.75 16.44 7.95
C GLN A 92 9.36 15.70 6.75
N ALA A 93 10.56 15.11 6.91
CA ALA A 93 11.22 14.32 5.88
C ALA A 93 10.36 13.10 5.49
N LEU A 94 9.78 12.38 6.46
CA LEU A 94 8.89 11.26 6.16
C LEU A 94 7.63 11.71 5.40
N ARG A 95 7.03 12.85 5.75
CA ARG A 95 5.87 13.40 5.02
C ARG A 95 6.21 13.79 3.58
N ILE A 96 7.32 14.50 3.38
CA ILE A 96 7.80 14.85 2.03
C ILE A 96 8.09 13.59 1.20
N GLN A 97 8.72 12.59 1.80
CA GLN A 97 9.06 11.36 1.10
C GLN A 97 7.83 10.47 0.83
N HIS A 98 6.84 10.47 1.72
CA HIS A 98 5.58 9.78 1.47
C HIS A 98 4.82 10.45 0.33
N LEU A 99 4.74 11.78 0.31
CA LEU A 99 4.15 12.53 -0.80
C LEU A 99 4.88 12.27 -2.13
N ARG A 100 6.21 12.13 -2.10
CA ARG A 100 6.99 11.69 -3.27
C ARG A 100 6.54 10.32 -3.78
N GLY A 101 6.17 9.39 -2.89
CA GLY A 101 5.68 8.07 -3.27
C GLY A 101 4.49 8.14 -4.24
N PHE A 102 3.52 9.02 -3.99
CA PHE A 102 2.39 9.27 -4.89
C PHE A 102 2.84 9.81 -6.25
N VAL A 103 3.79 10.75 -6.27
CA VAL A 103 4.34 11.30 -7.53
C VAL A 103 5.09 10.22 -8.33
N MET A 104 5.80 9.32 -7.65
CA MET A 104 6.49 8.20 -8.31
C MET A 104 5.53 7.13 -8.83
N ALA A 105 4.44 6.84 -8.11
CA ALA A 105 3.36 5.98 -8.62
C ALA A 105 2.66 6.61 -9.83
N ALA A 106 2.39 7.93 -9.80
CA ALA A 106 1.87 8.68 -10.95
C ALA A 106 2.82 8.61 -12.16
N ALA A 107 4.14 8.65 -11.94
CA ALA A 107 5.11 8.47 -13.03
C ALA A 107 4.99 7.09 -13.69
N LYS A 108 4.75 6.03 -12.91
CA LYS A 108 4.54 4.68 -13.45
C LYS A 108 3.31 4.57 -14.37
N ILE A 109 2.26 5.36 -14.14
CA ILE A 109 1.10 5.44 -15.03
C ILE A 109 1.51 5.97 -16.41
N VAL A 110 2.22 7.09 -16.46
CA VAL A 110 2.59 7.73 -17.75
C VAL A 110 3.84 7.11 -18.40
N GLU A 111 4.60 6.29 -17.70
CA GLU A 111 5.67 5.43 -18.25
C GLU A 111 5.11 4.16 -18.92
N ASP A 112 3.90 3.74 -18.57
CA ASP A 112 3.30 2.53 -19.14
C ASP A 112 2.85 2.75 -20.58
N HIS A 113 3.54 2.09 -21.51
CA HIS A 113 3.27 2.08 -22.95
C HIS A 113 2.51 0.83 -23.41
N GLY A 114 2.01 0.01 -22.48
CA GLY A 114 1.24 -1.20 -22.78
C GLY A 114 -0.16 -0.92 -23.32
N SER A 115 -0.97 -1.98 -23.43
CA SER A 115 -2.35 -1.91 -23.96
C SER A 115 -3.30 -1.03 -23.16
N PHE A 116 -2.93 -0.73 -21.91
CA PHE A 116 -3.62 0.20 -21.03
C PHE A 116 -2.74 1.43 -20.80
N SER A 117 -2.22 2.04 -21.86
CA SER A 117 -1.28 3.16 -21.74
C SER A 117 -1.89 4.22 -20.82
N GLY A 118 -1.26 4.50 -19.68
CA GLY A 118 -1.90 5.29 -18.63
C GLY A 118 -2.22 6.72 -19.07
N GLU A 119 -3.43 7.18 -18.78
CA GLU A 119 -3.86 8.53 -19.14
C GLU A 119 -3.23 9.55 -18.18
N PRO A 120 -2.80 10.73 -18.68
CA PRO A 120 -2.32 11.81 -17.83
C PRO A 120 -3.28 12.19 -16.69
N ALA A 121 -4.58 12.05 -16.92
CA ALA A 121 -5.61 12.29 -15.91
C ALA A 121 -5.52 11.31 -14.72
N ASP A 122 -5.22 10.03 -14.97
CA ASP A 122 -5.07 9.02 -13.91
C ASP A 122 -3.83 9.30 -13.05
N ALA A 123 -2.73 9.70 -13.70
CA ALA A 123 -1.53 10.16 -13.00
C ALA A 123 -1.82 11.41 -12.14
N ALA A 124 -2.66 12.32 -12.62
CA ALA A 124 -3.04 13.52 -11.88
C ALA A 124 -3.88 13.16 -10.63
N ILE A 125 -4.77 12.16 -10.73
CA ILE A 125 -5.55 11.64 -9.60
C ILE A 125 -4.63 11.10 -8.50
N LEU A 126 -3.59 10.33 -8.83
CA LEU A 126 -2.64 9.86 -7.81
C LEU A 126 -1.93 11.01 -7.10
N VAL A 127 -1.55 12.07 -7.81
CA VAL A 127 -0.95 13.26 -7.18
C VAL A 127 -1.97 13.98 -6.28
N GLN A 128 -3.24 14.07 -6.71
CA GLN A 128 -4.32 14.63 -5.88
C GLN A 128 -4.50 13.83 -4.59
N GLN A 129 -4.51 12.50 -4.66
CA GLN A 129 -4.61 11.63 -3.48
C GLN A 129 -3.44 11.87 -2.51
N GLY A 130 -2.21 11.98 -3.01
CA GLY A 130 -1.07 12.32 -2.16
C GLY A 130 -1.23 13.67 -1.43
N LEU A 131 -1.78 14.68 -2.10
CA LEU A 131 -2.08 15.97 -1.47
C LEU A 131 -3.17 15.82 -0.39
N LEU A 132 -4.25 15.10 -0.67
CA LEU A 132 -5.35 14.87 0.27
C LEU A 132 -4.94 14.04 1.50
N GLU A 133 -4.09 13.04 1.30
CA GLU A 133 -3.77 12.04 2.35
C GLU A 133 -2.53 12.42 3.16
N VAL A 134 -1.55 13.10 2.56
CA VAL A 134 -0.28 13.43 3.22
C VAL A 134 -0.18 14.91 3.55
N TYR A 135 -0.55 15.80 2.62
CA TYR A 135 -0.40 17.24 2.81
C TYR A 135 -1.52 17.83 3.65
N GLU A 136 -2.79 17.64 3.28
CA GLU A 136 -3.92 18.31 3.96
C GLU A 136 -3.99 18.03 5.47
N PRO A 137 -3.81 16.79 5.97
CA PRO A 137 -3.85 16.50 7.40
C PRO A 137 -2.67 17.11 8.17
N ALA A 138 -1.64 17.58 7.47
CA ALA A 138 -0.37 18.01 8.04
C ALA A 138 0.17 19.30 7.39
N ALA A 139 -0.71 20.19 6.89
CA ALA A 139 -0.31 21.34 6.08
C ALA A 139 0.76 22.23 6.74
N ALA A 140 0.73 22.34 8.07
CA ALA A 140 1.74 23.08 8.84
C ALA A 140 3.18 22.54 8.65
N SER A 141 3.34 21.23 8.44
CA SER A 141 4.64 20.61 8.14
C SER A 141 5.15 20.88 6.72
N PHE A 142 4.37 21.55 5.88
CA PHE A 142 4.77 21.92 4.52
C PHE A 142 4.85 23.43 4.34
N ALA A 143 4.81 24.23 5.41
CA ALA A 143 4.76 25.69 5.34
C ALA A 143 5.95 26.30 4.57
N SER A 144 7.11 25.62 4.55
CA SER A 144 8.32 26.04 3.84
C SER A 144 8.55 25.32 2.50
N VAL A 145 7.61 24.48 2.07
CA VAL A 145 7.73 23.70 0.83
C VAL A 145 6.90 24.37 -0.26
N ASP A 146 7.52 24.66 -1.40
CA ASP A 146 6.75 25.08 -2.58
C ASP A 146 6.02 23.86 -3.16
N LEU A 147 4.69 23.90 -3.14
CA LEU A 147 3.82 22.84 -3.65
C LEU A 147 3.18 23.20 -4.99
N ASN A 148 3.55 24.33 -5.60
CA ASN A 148 2.96 24.78 -6.87
C ASN A 148 3.12 23.72 -7.96
N SER A 149 4.30 23.13 -8.12
CA SER A 149 4.53 22.08 -9.11
C SER A 149 3.70 20.82 -8.84
N LEU A 150 3.45 20.46 -7.58
CA LEU A 150 2.56 19.35 -7.23
C LEU A 150 1.10 19.68 -7.56
N ARG A 151 0.64 20.89 -7.24
CA ARG A 151 -0.72 21.36 -7.55
C ARG A 151 -0.95 21.43 -9.07
N GLU A 152 0.05 21.87 -9.83
CA GLU A 152 -0.01 21.87 -11.28
C GLU A 152 -0.09 20.45 -11.87
N ALA A 153 0.70 19.51 -11.36
CA ALA A 153 0.60 18.10 -11.76
C ALA A 153 -0.78 17.52 -11.40
N ALA A 154 -1.29 17.81 -10.19
CA ALA A 154 -2.59 17.38 -9.71
C ALA A 154 -3.76 17.95 -10.56
N ALA A 155 -3.62 19.14 -11.15
CA ALA A 155 -4.65 19.73 -12.01
C ALA A 155 -4.72 19.10 -13.42
N GLY A 156 -3.82 18.17 -13.75
CA GLY A 156 -3.52 17.69 -15.10
C GLY A 156 -4.56 16.82 -15.79
N THR A 157 -5.76 17.37 -16.01
CA THR A 157 -6.86 16.67 -16.71
C THR A 157 -6.74 16.69 -18.24
N ASN A 158 -6.01 17.66 -18.81
CA ASN A 158 -5.91 17.86 -20.26
C ASN A 158 -4.45 17.91 -20.77
N PHE A 159 -3.50 17.40 -20.00
CA PHE A 159 -2.10 17.37 -20.42
C PHE A 159 -1.84 16.25 -21.41
N THR A 160 -0.89 16.48 -22.32
CA THR A 160 -0.28 15.37 -23.05
C THR A 160 0.59 14.55 -22.09
N ARG A 161 0.88 13.30 -22.46
CA ARG A 161 1.81 12.44 -21.71
C ARG A 161 3.15 13.12 -21.44
N ALA A 162 3.75 13.74 -22.46
CA ALA A 162 5.04 14.43 -22.33
C ALA A 162 4.96 15.61 -21.34
N GLN A 163 3.87 16.38 -21.38
CA GLN A 163 3.64 17.45 -20.40
C GLN A 163 3.52 16.89 -18.98
N MET A 164 2.75 15.81 -18.80
CA MET A 164 2.59 15.19 -17.48
C MET A 164 3.90 14.63 -16.93
N VAL A 165 4.69 13.94 -17.76
CA VAL A 165 6.04 13.47 -17.38
C VAL A 165 6.91 14.62 -16.90
N GLN A 166 6.95 15.73 -17.64
CA GLN A 166 7.75 16.89 -17.26
C GLN A 166 7.28 17.48 -15.91
N ARG A 167 5.97 17.53 -15.67
CA ARG A 167 5.41 18.04 -14.42
C ARG A 167 5.72 17.17 -13.22
N LEU A 168 5.58 15.86 -13.38
CA LEU A 168 5.95 14.90 -12.35
C LEU A 168 7.45 14.97 -12.04
N ARG A 169 8.29 15.20 -13.06
CA ARG A 169 9.73 15.42 -12.87
C ARG A 169 10.00 16.68 -12.04
N THR A 170 9.40 17.81 -12.41
CA THR A 170 9.54 19.07 -11.67
C THR A 170 9.03 18.93 -10.22
N ALA A 171 7.89 18.27 -10.00
CA ALA A 171 7.40 17.99 -8.65
C ALA A 171 8.40 17.15 -7.83
N GLN A 172 9.04 16.14 -8.43
CA GLN A 172 10.07 15.36 -7.75
C GLN A 172 11.35 16.17 -7.46
N GLU A 173 11.74 17.09 -8.34
CA GLU A 173 12.86 18.01 -8.13
C GLU A 173 12.58 18.93 -6.93
N GLU A 174 11.39 19.53 -6.84
CA GLU A 174 10.98 20.37 -5.70
C GLU A 174 10.96 19.61 -4.38
N LEU A 175 10.39 18.41 -4.35
CA LEU A 175 10.44 17.56 -3.15
C LEU A 175 11.88 17.20 -2.76
N THR A 176 12.80 17.10 -3.73
CA THR A 176 14.23 16.79 -3.47
C THR A 176 14.94 17.98 -2.87
N HIS A 177 14.66 19.16 -3.41
CA HIS A 177 15.15 20.40 -2.85
C HIS A 177 14.65 20.60 -1.42
N ALA A 178 13.33 20.43 -1.19
CA ALA A 178 12.70 20.59 0.10
C ALA A 178 13.27 19.65 1.18
N ILE A 179 13.36 18.35 0.91
CA ILE A 179 13.92 17.39 1.87
C ILE A 179 15.42 17.64 2.12
N GLY A 180 16.14 18.19 1.13
CA GLY A 180 17.56 18.53 1.25
C GLY A 180 17.87 19.63 2.26
N GLN A 181 16.88 20.42 2.68
CA GLN A 181 17.02 21.47 3.70
C GLN A 181 16.89 20.93 5.14
N LEU A 182 16.53 19.66 5.31
CA LEU A 182 16.22 19.05 6.60
C LEU A 182 17.40 18.25 7.15
N ARG A 183 17.46 18.12 8.48
CA ARG A 183 18.41 17.25 9.19
C ARG A 183 17.67 16.07 9.83
N PHE A 184 17.79 14.90 9.23
CA PHE A 184 17.06 13.69 9.65
C PHE A 184 17.96 12.45 9.54
N ASN A 185 17.51 11.34 10.11
CA ASN A 185 18.20 10.06 9.97
C ASN A 185 17.76 9.37 8.67
N ASP A 186 18.68 9.24 7.71
CA ASP A 186 18.40 8.68 6.39
C ASP A 186 17.98 7.20 6.42
N ALA A 187 18.66 6.38 7.24
CA ALA A 187 18.32 4.97 7.39
C ALA A 187 16.94 4.78 8.03
N GLN A 188 16.61 5.63 9.01
CA GLN A 188 15.28 5.65 9.62
C GLN A 188 14.23 6.07 8.59
N LEU A 189 14.48 7.07 7.75
CA LEU A 189 13.56 7.47 6.67
C LEU A 189 13.25 6.30 5.73
N VAL A 190 14.29 5.57 5.26
CA VAL A 190 14.10 4.41 4.38
C VAL A 190 13.27 3.33 5.07
N VAL A 191 13.59 2.99 6.32
CA VAL A 191 12.83 1.99 7.10
C VAL A 191 11.38 2.40 7.27
N ARG A 192 11.11 3.66 7.57
CA ARG A 192 9.73 4.16 7.74
C ARG A 192 8.95 4.17 6.44
N MET A 193 9.59 4.43 5.30
CA MET A 193 8.95 4.30 3.99
C MET A 193 8.62 2.84 3.64
N VAL A 194 9.48 1.89 4.04
CA VAL A 194 9.19 0.45 3.94
C VAL A 194 7.99 0.07 4.82
N ASP A 195 7.89 0.62 6.02
CA ASP A 195 6.74 0.41 6.91
C ASP A 195 5.44 0.95 6.29
N ILE A 196 5.47 2.16 5.72
CA ILE A 196 4.31 2.75 5.00
C ILE A 196 3.90 1.85 3.84
N SER A 197 4.85 1.45 2.98
CA SER A 197 4.58 0.58 1.84
C SER A 197 3.96 -0.74 2.29
N THR A 198 4.50 -1.36 3.34
CA THR A 198 3.99 -2.61 3.91
C THR A 198 2.57 -2.43 4.47
N GLY A 199 2.31 -1.36 5.21
CA GLY A 199 1.00 -1.05 5.77
C GLY A 199 -0.07 -0.88 4.70
N LEU A 200 0.21 -0.08 3.67
CA LEU A 200 -0.66 0.11 2.50
C LEU A 200 -0.88 -1.19 1.73
N TYR A 201 0.12 -2.08 1.67
CA TYR A 201 -0.06 -3.37 0.99
C TYR A 201 -1.06 -4.28 1.70
N GLN A 202 -1.17 -4.15 3.02
CA GLN A 202 -2.12 -4.92 3.81
C GLN A 202 -3.56 -4.56 3.46
N THR A 203 -3.87 -3.30 3.14
CA THR A 203 -5.18 -2.88 2.62
C THR A 203 -5.36 -3.19 1.15
N ALA A 204 -4.27 -3.35 0.39
CA ALA A 204 -4.36 -3.68 -1.02
C ALA A 204 -4.87 -5.09 -1.26
N ILE A 205 -4.48 -6.08 -0.45
CA ILE A 205 -4.93 -7.48 -0.61
C ILE A 205 -5.96 -7.82 0.46
N VAL A 206 -7.23 -7.86 0.07
CA VAL A 206 -8.36 -8.17 0.96
C VAL A 206 -9.18 -9.30 0.36
N ASP A 207 -9.38 -10.37 1.13
CA ASP A 207 -10.26 -11.51 0.77
C ASP A 207 -10.00 -12.11 -0.62
N GLY A 208 -8.73 -12.16 -1.05
CA GLY A 208 -8.32 -12.70 -2.34
C GLY A 208 -8.54 -11.75 -3.53
N ALA A 209 -9.07 -10.54 -3.30
CA ALA A 209 -9.11 -9.46 -4.26
C ALA A 209 -7.95 -8.47 -4.00
N THR A 210 -7.49 -7.80 -5.06
CA THR A 210 -6.52 -6.70 -4.92
C THR A 210 -7.19 -5.37 -5.26
N ASP A 211 -7.14 -4.39 -4.36
CA ASP A 211 -7.48 -3.00 -4.62
C ASP A 211 -6.33 -2.34 -5.41
N PRO A 212 -6.55 -1.95 -6.69
CA PRO A 212 -5.50 -1.37 -7.51
C PRO A 212 -4.98 -0.03 -7.00
N ILE A 213 -5.81 0.76 -6.31
CA ILE A 213 -5.44 2.08 -5.80
C ILE A 213 -4.46 1.92 -4.62
N GLU A 214 -4.84 1.12 -3.63
CA GLU A 214 -4.00 0.86 -2.45
C GLU A 214 -2.70 0.13 -2.84
N TYR A 215 -2.75 -0.74 -3.86
CA TYR A 215 -1.56 -1.37 -4.45
C TYR A 215 -0.60 -0.33 -5.06
N GLN A 216 -1.12 0.65 -5.82
CA GLN A 216 -0.32 1.72 -6.41
C GLN A 216 0.28 2.64 -5.35
N HIS A 217 -0.44 2.95 -4.28
CA HIS A 217 0.07 3.75 -3.16
C HIS A 217 1.23 3.03 -2.46
N SER A 218 1.03 1.74 -2.17
CA SER A 218 2.05 0.86 -1.59
C SER A 218 3.31 0.76 -2.47
N MET A 219 3.14 0.58 -3.79
CA MET A 219 4.23 0.60 -4.77
C MET A 219 4.98 1.93 -4.74
N GLY A 220 4.25 3.05 -4.74
CA GLY A 220 4.82 4.40 -4.69
C GLY A 220 5.70 4.59 -3.46
N ALA A 221 5.24 4.14 -2.29
CA ALA A 221 6.02 4.19 -1.06
C ALA A 221 7.29 3.32 -1.13
N ALA A 222 7.23 2.13 -1.75
CA ALA A 222 8.42 1.28 -1.98
C ALA A 222 9.45 1.96 -2.89
N LEU A 223 8.99 2.56 -3.99
CA LEU A 223 9.84 3.32 -4.92
C LEU A 223 10.48 4.53 -4.22
N ALA A 224 9.72 5.25 -3.40
CA ALA A 224 10.24 6.35 -2.61
C ALA A 224 11.25 5.89 -1.54
N ALA A 225 11.07 4.71 -0.92
CA ALA A 225 12.08 4.14 -0.04
C ALA A 225 13.41 3.90 -0.79
N GLN A 226 13.35 3.30 -1.99
CA GLN A 226 14.52 3.07 -2.84
C GLN A 226 15.22 4.37 -3.20
N GLN A 227 14.46 5.39 -3.62
CA GLN A 227 15.02 6.68 -3.97
C GLN A 227 15.71 7.36 -2.77
N ALA A 228 15.12 7.28 -1.58
CA ALA A 228 15.74 7.83 -0.37
C ALA A 228 17.11 7.19 -0.07
N LEU A 229 17.23 5.86 -0.24
CA LEU A 229 18.51 5.17 -0.07
C LEU A 229 19.55 5.62 -1.11
N LEU A 230 19.14 5.76 -2.37
CA LEU A 230 20.05 6.15 -3.47
C LEU A 230 20.54 7.59 -3.36
N LEU A 231 19.70 8.53 -2.89
CA LEU A 231 20.10 9.94 -2.70
C LEU A 231 21.19 10.13 -1.63
N ARG A 232 21.42 9.12 -0.78
CA ARG A 232 22.39 9.15 0.34
C ARG A 232 23.53 8.16 0.15
N GLN A 233 23.67 7.64 -1.06
CA GLN A 233 24.65 6.65 -1.44
C GLN A 233 26.07 6.98 -0.95
N ASP A 234 26.54 8.20 -1.20
CA ASP A 234 27.93 8.55 -0.93
C ASP A 234 28.25 8.55 0.57
N GLU A 235 27.34 9.06 1.39
CA GLU A 235 27.50 9.09 2.85
C GLU A 235 27.42 7.68 3.45
N MET A 236 26.36 6.93 3.12
CA MET A 236 26.16 5.59 3.66
C MET A 236 27.25 4.60 3.21
N ARG A 237 27.79 4.75 2.00
CA ARG A 237 28.94 3.95 1.53
C ARG A 237 30.22 4.28 2.28
N ARG A 238 30.46 5.56 2.61
CA ARG A 238 31.63 5.97 3.41
C ARG A 238 31.54 5.39 4.82
N GLN A 239 30.36 5.41 5.44
CA GLN A 239 30.17 4.84 6.77
C GLN A 239 30.29 3.32 6.78
N ASN A 240 29.64 2.61 5.85
CA ASN A 240 29.75 1.14 5.76
C ASN A 240 29.40 0.60 4.37
N ARG A 241 30.40 0.51 3.47
CA ARG A 241 30.17 0.01 2.10
C ARG A 241 29.45 -1.34 2.02
N GLY A 242 29.78 -2.27 2.92
CA GLY A 242 29.20 -3.61 2.92
C GLY A 242 27.72 -3.62 3.32
N ALA A 243 27.35 -2.85 4.35
CA ALA A 243 25.96 -2.69 4.76
C ALA A 243 25.14 -1.96 3.68
N TYR A 244 25.68 -0.90 3.07
CA TYR A 244 25.01 -0.19 1.98
C TYR A 244 24.71 -1.12 0.81
N SER A 245 25.69 -1.90 0.34
CA SER A 245 25.48 -2.84 -0.76
C SER A 245 24.41 -3.89 -0.46
N ARG A 246 24.34 -4.37 0.80
CA ARG A 246 23.26 -5.28 1.22
C ARG A 246 21.91 -4.57 1.24
N ALA A 247 21.83 -3.36 1.81
CA ALA A 247 20.60 -2.59 1.88
C ALA A 247 20.02 -2.30 0.49
N VAL A 248 20.87 -1.90 -0.47
CA VAL A 248 20.45 -1.73 -1.87
C VAL A 248 19.92 -3.04 -2.45
N GLY A 249 20.62 -4.16 -2.24
CA GLY A 249 20.18 -5.47 -2.72
C GLY A 249 18.81 -5.88 -2.16
N GLU A 250 18.61 -5.74 -0.84
CA GLU A 250 17.33 -6.08 -0.22
C GLU A 250 16.21 -5.12 -0.60
N LEU A 251 16.49 -3.83 -0.75
CA LEU A 251 15.47 -2.85 -1.14
C LEU A 251 15.06 -3.00 -2.60
N ASN A 252 15.97 -3.39 -3.49
CA ASN A 252 15.64 -3.75 -4.87
C ASN A 252 14.72 -4.98 -4.92
N ARG A 253 14.99 -6.00 -4.09
CA ARG A 253 14.09 -7.17 -3.98
C ARG A 253 12.75 -6.83 -3.38
N PHE A 254 12.70 -5.86 -2.45
CA PHE A 254 11.45 -5.34 -1.91
C PHE A 254 10.63 -4.67 -3.02
N VAL A 255 11.19 -3.69 -3.74
CA VAL A 255 10.52 -3.02 -4.87
C VAL A 255 10.07 -4.01 -5.95
N ALA A 256 10.83 -5.08 -6.20
CA ALA A 256 10.47 -6.09 -7.18
C ALA A 256 9.19 -6.89 -6.86
N LEU A 257 8.64 -6.76 -5.64
CA LEU A 257 7.33 -7.32 -5.28
C LEU A 257 6.16 -6.56 -5.94
N TRP A 258 6.42 -5.39 -6.53
CA TRP A 258 5.50 -4.64 -7.38
C TRP A 258 6.02 -4.60 -8.83
N PRO A 259 5.82 -5.66 -9.63
CA PRO A 259 6.42 -5.77 -10.97
C PRO A 259 5.83 -4.76 -11.98
N SER A 260 4.62 -4.28 -11.73
CA SER A 260 3.87 -3.35 -12.58
C SER A 260 2.99 -2.43 -11.73
N ARG A 261 2.46 -1.36 -12.34
CA ARG A 261 1.49 -0.44 -11.71
C ARG A 261 0.14 -1.10 -11.41
N GLU A 262 -0.24 -2.08 -12.22
CA GLU A 262 -1.41 -2.92 -11.97
C GLU A 262 -0.97 -4.13 -11.15
N PRO A 263 -1.82 -4.60 -10.21
CA PRO A 263 -1.60 -5.88 -9.56
C PRO A 263 -1.47 -7.00 -10.60
N PRO A 264 -0.45 -7.88 -10.50
CA PRO A 264 -0.40 -9.08 -11.33
C PRO A 264 -1.51 -10.06 -10.92
N THR A 265 -1.78 -11.06 -11.75
CA THR A 265 -2.76 -12.13 -11.44
C THR A 265 -2.44 -12.83 -10.11
N ASP A 266 -1.16 -13.06 -9.86
CA ASP A 266 -0.65 -13.67 -8.63
C ASP A 266 0.25 -12.64 -7.90
N PRO A 267 -0.33 -11.70 -7.14
CA PRO A 267 0.44 -10.72 -6.38
C PRO A 267 1.22 -11.38 -5.26
N ALA A 268 2.29 -10.71 -4.82
CA ALA A 268 3.02 -11.14 -3.64
C ALA A 268 2.06 -11.24 -2.44
N THR A 269 2.24 -12.26 -1.60
CA THR A 269 1.50 -12.35 -0.35
C THR A 269 1.98 -11.28 0.63
N TYR A 270 1.10 -10.83 1.53
CA TYR A 270 1.49 -9.92 2.61
C TYR A 270 2.66 -10.46 3.46
N GLN A 271 2.73 -11.78 3.66
CA GLN A 271 3.86 -12.42 4.35
C GLN A 271 5.19 -12.22 3.61
N GLN A 272 5.21 -12.31 2.28
CA GLN A 272 6.42 -12.06 1.48
C GLN A 272 6.88 -10.60 1.61
N ILE A 273 5.93 -9.66 1.62
CA ILE A 273 6.20 -8.22 1.81
C ILE A 273 6.81 -7.99 3.20
N LEU A 274 6.20 -8.52 4.26
CA LEU A 274 6.72 -8.42 5.63
C LEU A 274 8.13 -8.99 5.79
N VAL A 275 8.37 -10.18 5.23
CA VAL A 275 9.69 -10.84 5.27
C VAL A 275 10.73 -9.99 4.56
N GLN A 276 10.40 -9.47 3.37
CA GLN A 276 11.35 -8.68 2.61
C GLN A 276 11.59 -7.30 3.24
N GLY A 277 10.56 -6.64 3.79
CA GLY A 277 10.71 -5.41 4.56
C GLY A 277 11.60 -5.60 5.80
N SER A 278 11.47 -6.73 6.49
CA SER A 278 12.34 -7.10 7.62
C SER A 278 13.80 -7.28 7.21
N ARG A 279 14.06 -7.84 6.03
CA ARG A 279 15.42 -7.97 5.47
C ARG A 279 16.03 -6.61 5.17
N VAL A 280 15.26 -5.65 4.64
CA VAL A 280 15.72 -4.27 4.44
C VAL A 280 16.12 -3.63 5.77
N ARG A 281 15.27 -3.73 6.80
CA ARG A 281 15.56 -3.19 8.14
C ARG A 281 16.83 -3.81 8.74
N LEU A 282 17.00 -5.13 8.62
CA LEU A 282 18.22 -5.81 9.08
C LEU A 282 19.46 -5.33 8.31
N ALA A 283 19.36 -5.14 6.99
CA ALA A 283 20.48 -4.64 6.20
C ALA A 283 20.86 -3.19 6.55
N LEU A 284 19.90 -2.38 7.00
CA LEU A 284 20.09 -1.01 7.44
C LEU A 284 20.48 -0.87 8.92
N SER A 285 20.43 -1.93 9.73
CA SER A 285 20.70 -1.87 11.16
C SER A 285 22.06 -1.24 11.55
N PRO A 286 23.14 -1.31 10.75
CA PRO A 286 24.40 -0.63 11.07
C PRO A 286 24.34 0.91 10.98
N TYR A 287 23.24 1.48 10.49
CA TYR A 287 23.01 2.92 10.31
C TYR A 287 21.93 3.49 11.25
N LEU A 288 21.24 2.62 11.99
CA LEU A 288 20.19 2.96 12.94
C LEU A 288 20.78 3.15 14.34
#